data_AF-A0A9E5BFN9-F1
#
_entry.id   AF-A0A9E5BFN9-F1
#
_cell.length_a   1.000
_cell.length_b   1.000
_cell.length_c   1.000
_cell.angle_alpha   90.00
_cell.angle_beta   90.00
_cell.angle_gamma   90.00
#
_symmetry.space_group_name_H-M   'P 1'
#
loop_
_entity.id
_entity.type
_entity.pdbx_description
1 polymer ?
#
loop_
_entity_poly.entity_id
_entity_poly.type
_entity_poly.pdbx_seq_one_letter_code
_entity_poly.pdbx_strand_id
1 'polypeptide(L)'
;MSGETVCFAKTVLLGLKNNFGRTGWGEASAAPLMTGETIESLSANIKYLASNIKDLNWDNPDEYGQQLGKLLYANSSAKSCVEMA
;
A
#
# COMPACT_ATOMS: atom_id res chain seq x y z
N MET A 1 -11.66 -11.67 -13.91
CA MET A 1 -10.50 -11.38 -14.77
C MET A 1 -10.89 -10.27 -15.72
N SER A 2 -10.16 -9.15 -15.71
CA SER A 2 -10.36 -8.05 -16.67
C SER A 2 -9.84 -8.49 -18.05
N GLY A 3 -10.55 -8.14 -19.12
CA GLY A 3 -10.14 -8.45 -20.50
C GLY A 3 -9.07 -7.50 -21.04
N GLU A 4 -8.13 -7.05 -20.19
CA GLU A 4 -7.16 -6.01 -20.53
C GLU A 4 -5.77 -6.59 -20.82
N THR A 5 -5.06 -6.00 -21.80
CA THR A 5 -3.65 -6.28 -22.04
C THR A 5 -2.81 -5.15 -21.46
N VAL A 6 -1.93 -5.49 -20.51
CA VAL A 6 -1.04 -4.51 -19.86
C VAL A 6 0.30 -4.47 -20.60
N CYS A 7 0.54 -3.41 -21.36
CA CYS A 7 1.83 -3.19 -22.03
C CYS A 7 2.85 -2.48 -21.13
N PHE A 8 2.38 -1.72 -20.15
CA PHE A 8 3.20 -0.98 -19.19
C PHE A 8 2.53 -1.01 -17.81
N ALA A 9 3.28 -1.44 -16.79
CA ALA A 9 2.84 -1.35 -15.41
C ALA A 9 3.11 0.05 -14.87
N LYS A 10 2.08 0.71 -14.34
CA LYS A 10 2.24 1.95 -13.56
C LYS A 10 2.28 1.58 -12.09
N THR A 11 3.42 1.80 -11.46
CA THR A 11 3.73 1.21 -10.16
C THR A 11 4.25 2.26 -9.19
N VAL A 12 3.87 2.14 -7.93
CA VAL A 12 4.45 2.89 -6.81
C VAL A 12 5.33 1.97 -5.99
N LEU A 13 6.54 2.44 -5.68
CA LEU A 13 7.45 1.80 -4.72
C LEU A 13 7.48 2.63 -3.42
N LEU A 14 7.23 1.97 -2.29
CA LEU A 14 7.29 2.53 -0.95
C LEU A 14 8.53 2.00 -0.23
N GLY A 15 9.31 2.91 0.37
CA GLY A 15 10.38 2.56 1.30
C GLY A 15 10.08 3.11 2.68
N LEU A 16 9.96 2.25 3.68
CA LEU A 16 9.80 2.64 5.09
C LEU A 16 11.12 2.39 5.83
N LYS A 17 11.60 3.39 6.57
CA LYS A 17 12.83 3.30 7.36
C LYS A 17 12.50 3.44 8.84
N ASN A 18 12.94 2.48 9.63
CA ASN A 18 12.76 2.52 11.08
C ASN A 18 13.91 3.25 11.79
N ASN A 19 13.74 3.45 13.10
CA ASN A 19 14.72 4.14 13.95
C ASN A 19 16.04 3.38 14.12
N PHE A 20 16.05 2.08 13.81
CA PHE A 20 17.27 1.24 13.79
C PHE A 20 18.00 1.28 12.44
N GLY A 21 17.54 2.11 11.50
CA GLY A 21 18.14 2.27 10.18
C GLY A 21 17.80 1.17 9.18
N ARG A 22 16.92 0.22 9.53
CA ARG A 22 16.44 -0.82 8.60
C ARG A 22 15.41 -0.24 7.66
N THR A 23 15.47 -0.63 6.39
CA THR A 23 14.51 -0.22 5.36
C THR A 23 13.80 -1.45 4.82
N GLY A 24 12.48 -1.43 4.85
CA GLY A 24 11.66 -2.38 4.12
C GLY A 24 10.97 -1.71 2.93
N TRP A 25 10.53 -2.54 1.99
CA TRP A 25 10.09 -2.11 0.68
C TRP A 25 8.78 -2.79 0.30
N GLY A 26 7.84 -1.99 -0.18
CA GLY A 26 6.56 -2.46 -0.69
C GLY A 26 6.26 -1.88 -2.05
N GLU A 27 5.47 -2.61 -2.84
CA GLU A 27 5.13 -2.25 -4.21
C GLU A 27 3.62 -2.40 -4.43
N ALA A 28 3.04 -1.45 -5.17
CA ALA A 28 1.70 -1.63 -5.75
C ALA A 28 1.63 -1.12 -7.18
N SER A 29 1.06 -1.93 -8.05
CA SER A 29 0.76 -1.59 -9.44
C SER A 29 -0.70 -1.21 -9.60
N ALA A 30 -0.96 -0.14 -10.36
CA ALA A 30 -2.32 0.28 -10.67
C ALA A 30 -2.98 -0.73 -11.61
N ALA A 31 -4.20 -1.17 -11.26
CA ALA A 31 -5.03 -2.05 -12.08
C ALA A 31 -6.48 -1.53 -12.10
N PRO A 32 -6.77 -0.41 -12.79
CA PRO A 32 -8.07 0.25 -12.71
C PRO A 32 -9.25 -0.63 -13.12
N LEU A 33 -9.07 -1.56 -14.07
CA LEU A 33 -10.14 -2.47 -14.51
C LEU A 33 -10.33 -3.69 -13.60
N MET A 34 -9.44 -3.90 -12.61
CA MET A 34 -9.54 -4.99 -11.63
C MET A 34 -9.95 -4.49 -10.25
N THR A 35 -9.32 -3.41 -9.76
CA THR A 35 -9.52 -2.91 -8.38
C THR A 35 -10.17 -1.53 -8.33
N GLY A 36 -10.28 -0.83 -9.46
CA GLY A 36 -10.70 0.57 -9.51
C GLY A 36 -9.63 1.56 -9.04
N GLU A 37 -8.45 1.09 -8.61
CA GLU A 37 -7.36 1.96 -8.15
C GLU A 37 -6.54 2.49 -9.34
N THR A 38 -6.33 3.81 -9.39
CA THR A 38 -5.42 4.47 -10.34
C THR A 38 -4.05 4.71 -9.73
N ILE A 39 -3.07 5.12 -10.54
CA ILE A 39 -1.74 5.44 -10.02
C ILE A 39 -1.77 6.67 -9.10
N GLU A 40 -2.63 7.65 -9.41
CA GLU A 40 -2.84 8.85 -8.60
C GLU A 40 -3.47 8.48 -7.26
N SER A 41 -4.54 7.68 -7.27
CA SER A 41 -5.20 7.24 -6.04
C SER A 41 -4.27 6.39 -5.18
N LEU A 42 -3.51 5.47 -5.78
CA LEU A 42 -2.48 4.70 -5.07
C LEU A 42 -1.46 5.61 -4.39
N SER A 43 -0.89 6.56 -5.14
CA SER A 43 0.12 7.47 -4.60
C SER A 43 -0.42 8.32 -3.44
N ALA A 44 -1.67 8.79 -3.52
CA ALA A 44 -2.31 9.58 -2.47
C ALA A 44 -2.62 8.73 -1.24
N ASN A 45 -3.19 7.55 -1.44
CA ASN A 45 -3.56 6.62 -0.37
C ASN A 45 -2.35 6.08 0.37
N ILE A 46 -1.27 5.71 -0.34
CA ILE A 46 -0.02 5.27 0.28
C ILE A 46 0.60 6.40 1.10
N LYS A 47 0.61 7.65 0.59
CA LYS A 47 1.08 8.81 1.38
C LYS A 47 0.23 9.04 2.63
N TYR A 48 -1.09 8.91 2.51
CA TYR A 48 -2.00 9.00 3.65
C TYR A 48 -1.69 7.92 4.70
N LEU A 49 -1.61 6.64 4.29
CA LEU A 49 -1.26 5.55 5.20
C LEU A 49 0.12 5.78 5.83
N ALA A 50 1.16 6.02 5.04
CA ALA A 50 2.53 6.26 5.53
C ALA A 50 2.62 7.40 6.57
N SER A 51 1.73 8.39 6.49
CA SER A 51 1.67 9.49 7.46
C SER A 51 0.97 9.12 8.77
N ASN A 52 0.05 8.15 8.75
CA ASN A 52 -0.78 7.76 9.90
C ASN A 52 -0.34 6.45 10.58
N ILE A 53 0.60 5.71 9.99
CA ILE A 53 1.08 4.42 10.53
C ILE A 53 2.17 4.52 11.61
N LYS A 54 2.71 5.73 11.84
CA LYS A 54 3.85 5.94 12.75
C LYS A 54 3.56 5.54 14.20
N ASP A 55 2.30 5.66 14.61
CA ASP A 55 1.84 5.37 15.97
C ASP A 55 1.22 3.97 16.10
N LEU A 56 1.22 3.17 15.03
CA LEU A 56 0.72 1.80 15.07
C LEU A 56 1.78 0.86 15.64
N ASN A 57 1.30 -0.21 16.31
CA ASN A 57 2.16 -1.28 16.76
C ASN A 57 2.40 -2.26 15.60
N TRP A 58 3.69 -2.45 15.27
CA TRP A 58 4.18 -3.32 14.19
C TRP A 58 4.85 -4.60 14.71
N ASP A 59 4.48 -5.08 15.90
CA ASP A 59 5.04 -6.30 16.48
C ASP A 59 4.28 -7.58 16.07
N ASN A 60 3.02 -7.45 15.62
CA ASN A 60 2.15 -8.58 15.26
C ASN A 60 1.56 -8.44 13.85
N PRO A 61 2.11 -9.16 12.84
CA PRO A 61 1.63 -9.11 11.47
C PRO A 61 0.14 -9.43 11.27
N ASP A 62 -0.43 -10.27 12.13
CA ASP A 62 -1.84 -10.66 12.05
C ASP A 62 -2.79 -9.46 12.30
N GLU A 63 -2.30 -8.38 12.93
CA GLU A 63 -3.09 -7.19 13.25
C GLU A 63 -3.02 -6.10 12.17
N TYR A 64 -2.04 -6.13 11.27
CA TYR A 64 -1.77 -5.02 10.35
C TYR A 64 -2.96 -4.70 9.46
N GLY A 65 -3.58 -5.73 8.85
CA GLY A 65 -4.73 -5.54 7.98
C GLY A 65 -5.93 -4.92 8.72
N GLN A 66 -6.15 -5.28 9.98
CA GLN A 66 -7.21 -4.68 10.80
C GLN A 66 -6.89 -3.22 11.15
N GLN A 67 -5.64 -2.93 11.52
CA GLN A 67 -5.21 -1.57 11.83
C GLN A 67 -5.30 -0.64 10.61
N LEU A 68 -4.80 -1.07 9.45
CA LEU A 68 -4.89 -0.31 8.20
C LEU A 68 -6.33 -0.18 7.70
N GLY A 69 -7.18 -1.19 7.93
CA GLY A 69 -8.60 -1.14 7.62
C GLY A 69 -9.38 -0.07 8.40
N LYS A 70 -8.90 0.35 9.58
CA LYS A 70 -9.46 1.48 10.33
C LYS A 70 -9.10 2.84 9.74
N LEU A 71 -7.97 2.92 9.03
CA LEU A 71 -7.49 4.15 8.39
C LEU A 71 -8.08 4.33 6.99
N LEU A 72 -8.10 3.25 6.20
CA LEU A 72 -8.50 3.31 4.79
C LEU A 72 -9.47 2.17 4.44
N TYR A 73 -10.71 2.56 4.15
CA TYR A 73 -11.70 1.65 3.57
C TYR A 73 -11.31 1.26 2.14
N ALA A 74 -11.55 0.00 1.78
CA ALA A 74 -11.16 -0.58 0.48
C ALA A 74 -9.65 -0.40 0.17
N ASN A 75 -9.29 -0.14 -1.09
CA ASN A 75 -7.93 0.14 -1.57
C ASN A 75 -6.91 -0.92 -1.12
N SER A 76 -7.17 -2.18 -1.47
CA SER A 76 -6.36 -3.32 -1.06
C SER A 76 -4.92 -3.22 -1.55
N SER A 77 -4.68 -2.66 -2.74
CA SER A 77 -3.33 -2.54 -3.29
C SER A 77 -2.51 -1.52 -2.50
N ALA A 78 -3.11 -0.39 -2.13
CA ALA A 78 -2.44 0.60 -1.26
C ALA A 78 -2.08 0.03 0.11
N LYS A 79 -3.00 -0.74 0.75
CA LYS A 79 -2.74 -1.36 2.05
C LYS A 79 -1.68 -2.44 1.97
N SER A 80 -1.76 -3.32 0.98
CA SER A 80 -0.76 -4.36 0.75
C SER A 80 0.64 -3.79 0.52
N CYS A 81 0.75 -2.67 -0.20
CA CYS A 81 2.03 -1.96 -0.39
C CYS A 81 2.64 -1.51 0.94
N VAL A 82 1.83 -1.05 1.88
CA VAL A 82 2.30 -0.64 3.22
C VAL A 82 2.61 -1.86 4.09
N GLU A 83 1.81 -2.93 4.03
CA GLU A 83 2.03 -4.16 4.79
C GLU A 83 3.32 -4.90 4.40
N MET A 84 3.74 -4.79 3.14
CA MET A 84 4.98 -5.40 2.65
C MET A 84 6.24 -4.62 3.01
N ALA A 85 6.11 -3.30 3.26
CA ALA A 85 7.21 -2.39 3.52
C ALA A 85 7.62 -2.34 5.00
#